data_AF-A0AA44Q5E1-F1
#
_entry.id   AF-A0AA44Q5E1-F1
#
_cell.length_a   1.000
_cell.length_b   1.000
_cell.length_c   1.000
_cell.angle_alpha   90.00
_cell.angle_beta   90.00
_cell.angle_gamma   90.00
#
_symmetry.space_group_name_H-M   'P 1'
#
loop_
_entity.id
_entity.type
_entity.pdbx_description
1 polymer ?
#
loop_
_entity_poly.entity_id
_entity_poly.type
_entity_poly.pdbx_seq_one_letter_code
_entity_poly.pdbx_strand_id
1 'polypeptide(L)' 'IHLLEHSRAELLHTLHSIIDEKELFENSLKHSIFHELNLYQWLQFLDLHEQRHLTQLKEAKYAILQR' A
#
# COMPACT_ATOMS: atom_id res chain seq x y z
N ILE A 1 2.65 -3.22 -15.47
CA ILE A 1 3.87 -2.50 -15.05
C ILE A 1 3.61 -0.99 -15.05
N HIS A 2 3.24 -0.38 -16.19
CA HIS A 2 2.86 1.04 -16.27
C HIS A 2 1.86 1.54 -15.21
N LEU A 3 0.77 0.81 -14.94
CA LEU A 3 -0.20 1.22 -13.91
C LEU A 3 0.41 1.29 -12.51
N LEU A 4 1.26 0.32 -12.16
CA LEU A 4 1.91 0.27 -10.84
C LEU A 4 2.96 1.38 -10.70
N GLU A 5 3.73 1.64 -11.76
CA GLU A 5 4.71 2.73 -11.80
C GLU A 5 4.02 4.08 -11.67
N HIS A 6 2.92 4.29 -12.39
CA HIS A 6 2.13 5.51 -12.31
C HIS A 6 1.55 5.70 -10.90
N SER A 7 0.91 4.69 -10.32
CA SER A 7 0.40 4.75 -8.95
C SER A 7 1.50 5.02 -7.91
N ARG A 8 2.70 4.44 -8.09
CA ARG A 8 3.86 4.73 -7.23
C ARG A 8 4.32 6.17 -7.36
N ALA A 9 4.35 6.72 -8.57
CA ALA A 9 4.73 8.12 -8.80
C ALA A 9 3.75 9.09 -8.13
N GLU A 10 2.44 8.86 -8.27
CA GLU A 10 1.40 9.67 -7.62
C GLU A 10 1.48 9.60 -6.09
N LEU A 11 1.71 8.40 -5.53
CA LEU A 11 1.91 8.24 -4.09
C LEU A 11 3.12 9.04 -3.60
N LEU A 12 4.27 8.90 -4.25
CA LEU A 12 5.49 9.62 -3.86
C LEU A 12 5.32 11.14 -4.02
N HIS A 13 4.66 11.58 -5.09
CA HIS A 13 4.34 13.00 -5.26
C HIS A 13 3.48 13.51 -4.11
N THR A 14 2.43 12.77 -3.74
CA THR A 14 1.56 13.11 -2.60
C THR A 14 2.36 13.18 -1.30
N LEU A 15 3.20 12.19 -1.01
CA LEU A 15 4.00 12.19 0.21
C LEU A 15 5.02 13.32 0.27
N HIS A 16 5.63 13.68 -0.86
CA HIS A 16 6.54 14.82 -0.93
C HIS A 16 5.83 16.17 -0.83
N SER A 17 4.51 16.22 -1.05
CA SER A 17 3.72 17.45 -0.89
C SER A 17 3.36 17.75 0.58
N ILE A 18 3.51 16.77 1.48
CA ILE A 18 3.26 16.92 2.91
C ILE A 18 4.40 17.73 3.53
N ILE A 19 4.06 18.85 4.17
CA ILE A 19 5.05 19.78 4.77
C ILE A 19 5.18 19.53 6.27
N ASP A 20 4.06 19.31 6.97
CA ASP A 20 4.04 18.97 8.39
C ASP A 20 3.71 17.49 8.59
N GLU A 21 4.56 16.75 9.30
CA GLU A 21 4.36 15.34 9.61
C GLU A 21 3.05 15.08 10.37
N LYS A 22 2.52 16.08 11.10
CA LYS A 22 1.21 15.97 11.76
C LYS A 22 0.08 15.68 10.78
N GLU A 23 0.19 16.14 9.54
CA GLU A 23 -0.80 15.86 8.49
C GLU A 23 -0.95 14.35 8.24
N LEU A 24 0.06 13.54 8.54
CA LEU A 24 -0.02 12.08 8.40
C LEU A 24 -0.99 11.44 9.40
N PHE A 25 -1.17 12.08 10.56
CA PHE A 25 -2.01 11.57 11.65
C PHE A 25 -3.39 12.22 11.67
N GLU A 26 -3.48 13.47 11.20
CA GLU A 26 -4.72 14.26 11.18
C GLU A 26 -5.61 13.94 9.97
N ASN A 27 -5.02 13.66 8.81
CA ASN A 27 -5.78 13.32 7.61
C ASN A 27 -6.15 11.83 7.59
N SER A 28 -7.44 11.54 7.40
CA SER A 28 -7.99 10.19 7.37
C SER A 28 -8.79 9.91 6.10
N LEU A 29 -8.74 8.65 5.67
CA LEU A 29 -9.45 8.12 4.52
C LEU A 29 -10.06 6.77 4.89
N LYS A 30 -11.29 6.54 4.41
CA LYS A 30 -12.03 5.31 4.65
C LYS A 30 -11.43 4.11 3.91
N HIS A 31 -10.93 3.14 4.66
CA HIS A 31 -10.63 1.77 4.24
C HIS A 31 -11.89 0.89 4.25
N SER A 32 -12.02 0.02 3.25
CA SER A 32 -13.18 -0.87 3.06
C SER A 32 -13.42 -1.85 4.21
N ILE A 33 -12.35 -2.29 4.87
CA ILE A 33 -12.39 -3.25 5.99
C ILE A 33 -12.13 -2.58 7.35
N PHE A 34 -11.25 -1.57 7.39
CA PHE A 34 -10.72 -1.03 8.64
C PHE A 34 -11.37 0.29 9.03
N HIS A 35 -12.38 0.75 8.28
CA HIS A 35 -13.05 2.04 8.46
C HIS A 35 -12.06 3.19 8.28
N GLU A 36 -11.99 4.16 9.20
CA GLU A 36 -11.07 5.28 9.04
C GLU A 36 -9.63 4.87 9.37
N LEU A 37 -8.73 5.12 8.42
CA LEU A 37 -7.29 5.03 8.63
C LEU A 37 -6.68 6.39 8.32
N ASN A 38 -5.76 6.85 9.18
CA ASN A 38 -4.96 8.02 8.86
C ASN A 38 -3.90 7.70 7.79
N LEU A 39 -3.30 8.72 7.18
CA LEU A 39 -2.32 8.53 6.11
C LEU A 39 -1.12 7.69 6.57
N TYR A 40 -0.68 7.86 7.82
CA TYR A 40 0.39 7.03 8.40
C TYR A 40 0.02 5.53 8.41
N GLN A 41 -1.19 5.19 8.83
CA GLN A 41 -1.71 3.83 8.83
C GLN A 41 -1.90 3.28 7.40
N TRP A 42 -2.32 4.11 6.44
CA TRP A 42 -2.40 3.73 5.03
C TRP A 42 -1.04 3.34 4.45
N LEU A 43 0.03 4.07 4.82
CA LEU A 43 1.39 3.74 4.38
C LEU A 43 1.87 2.41 4.98
N GLN A 44 1.60 2.16 6.26
CA GLN A 44 1.90 0.86 6.87
C GLN A 44 1.11 -0.27 6.19
N PHE A 45 -0.16 -0.04 5.90
CA PHE A 45 -1.01 -1.03 5.23
C PHE A 45 -0.47 -1.38 3.84
N LEU A 46 0.01 -0.38 3.07
CA LEU A 46 0.55 -0.60 1.73
C LEU A 46 1.74 -1.58 1.73
N ASP A 47 2.69 -1.42 2.65
CA ASP A 47 3.85 -2.32 2.78
C ASP A 47 3.41 -3.75 3.13
N LEU A 48 2.53 -3.90 4.13
CA LEU A 48 1.99 -5.19 4.53
C LEU A 48 1.25 -5.87 3.37
N HIS A 49 0.52 -5.10 2.57
CA HIS A 49 -0.21 -5.59 1.40
C HIS A 49 0.73 -6.07 0.29
N GLU A 50 1.82 -5.35 0.02
CA GLU A 50 2.85 -5.77 -0.93
C GLU A 50 3.52 -7.09 -0.49
N GLN A 51 3.89 -7.21 0.78
CA GLN A 51 4.46 -8.44 1.35
C GLN A 51 3.49 -9.63 1.23
N ARG A 52 2.20 -9.40 1.45
CA ARG A 52 1.16 -10.43 1.26
C ARG A 52 1.11 -10.89 -0.19
N HIS A 53 1.10 -9.98 -1.16
CA HIS A 53 1.09 -10.34 -2.58
C HIS A 53 2.34 -11.13 -3.02
N LEU A 54 3.52 -10.75 -2.54
CA LEU A 54 4.75 -11.51 -2.80
C LEU A 54 4.65 -12.93 -2.26
N THR A 55 4.06 -13.11 -1.08
CA THR A 55 3.82 -14.43 -0.49
C THR A 55 2.83 -15.24 -1.33
N GLN A 56 1.73 -14.64 -1.80
CA GLN A 56 0.75 -15.29 -2.68
C GLN A 56 1.38 -15.78 -3.98
N LEU A 57 2.29 -15.01 -4.58
CA LEU A 57 2.99 -15.41 -5.80
C LEU A 57 3.89 -16.64 -5.55
N LYS A 58 4.56 -16.70 -4.40
CA LYS A 58 5.36 -17.88 -4.00
C LYS A 58 4.47 -19.10 -3.79
N GLU A 59 3.35 -18.94 -3.08
CA GLU A 59 2.34 -19.99 -2.85
C GLU A 59 1.80 -20.53 -4.18
N ALA A 60 1.41 -19.64 -5.10
CA ALA A 60 0.88 -20.01 -6.41
C ALA A 60 1.93 -20.73 -7.27
N LYS A 61 3.16 -20.23 -7.30
CA LYS A 61 4.27 -20.88 -8.01
C LYS A 61 4.53 -22.28 -7.47
N TYR A 62 4.57 -22.44 -6.14
CA TYR A 62 4.74 -23.74 -5.51
C TYR A 62 3.61 -24.70 -5.90
N ALA A 63 2.35 -24.27 -5.80
CA ALA A 63 1.19 -25.08 -6.16
C ALA A 63 1.16 -25.52 -7.63
N ILE A 64 1.68 -24.69 -8.55
CA ILE A 64 1.80 -25.05 -9.97
C ILE A 64 2.88 -26.11 -10.19
N LEU A 65 4.03 -26.00 -9.51
CA LEU A 65 5.17 -26.92 -9.69
C LEU A 65 4.98 -28.30 -9.04
N GLN A 66 3.99 -28.45 -8.15
CA GLN A 66 3.62 -29.75 -7.55
C GLN A 66 2.58 -30.53 -8.38
N ARG A 67 2.17 -30.01 -9.54
CA ARG A 67 1.29 -30.68 -10.50
C ARG A 67 2.11 -31.35 -11.60
#